data_AF-A0A7C5G957-F1
#
_entry.id   AF-A0A7C5G957-F1
#
_cell.length_a   1.000
_cell.length_b   1.000
_cell.length_c   1.000
_cell.angle_alpha   90.00
_cell.angle_beta   90.00
_cell.angle_gamma   90.00
#
_symmetry.space_group_name_H-M   'P 1'
#
loop_
_entity.id
_entity.type
_entity.pdbx_description
1 polymer ?
#
loop_
_entity_poly.entity_id
_entity_poly.type
_entity_poly.pdbx_seq_one_letter_code
_entity_poly.pdbx_strand_id
1 'polypeptide(L)'
;MSGKKTKQKRKVNKPARKSNKPKRSRTWAIWIVAILIIAILSILAFSLLSDNNSKKHHKNTASLNQKGISSCLKSPVFPLKFGLKGPFAVDLRQNNESMGLKIMEAKTGRTIQLPGWKKFGYLGLYTLDDRGNIYTSPVPYVSIDINPPDQQNKILIVDAKTGEMKEYMNL
;
A
#
# COMPACT_ATOMS: atom_id res chain seq x y z
N MET A 1 82.43 36.08 24.12
CA MET A 1 81.09 35.48 23.90
C MET A 1 80.78 35.61 22.41
N SER A 2 80.98 34.56 21.62
CA SER A 2 79.94 33.64 21.10
C SER A 2 78.80 34.39 20.39
N GLY A 3 78.49 34.21 19.09
CA GLY A 3 79.01 33.28 18.11
C GLY A 3 78.28 33.41 16.76
N LYS A 4 78.83 32.68 15.78
CA LYS A 4 78.22 32.05 14.59
C LYS A 4 77.28 32.88 13.69
N LYS A 5 77.71 33.05 12.43
CA LYS A 5 76.82 32.90 11.26
C LYS A 5 77.47 32.03 10.19
N THR A 6 76.61 31.23 9.57
CA THR A 6 76.85 29.93 8.94
C THR A 6 77.02 30.03 7.42
N LYS A 7 77.75 29.06 6.85
CA LYS A 7 78.14 28.92 5.44
C LYS A 7 76.97 28.78 4.44
N GLN A 8 77.08 29.55 3.35
CA GLN A 8 77.20 29.15 1.93
C GLN A 8 76.29 28.03 1.36
N LYS A 9 75.57 28.33 0.27
CA LYS A 9 75.63 27.61 -1.03
C LYS A 9 74.72 28.26 -2.08
N ARG A 10 75.31 28.79 -3.15
CA ARG A 10 74.61 29.21 -4.39
C ARG A 10 74.21 27.95 -5.17
N LYS A 11 72.92 27.82 -5.51
CA LYS A 11 72.41 26.79 -6.42
C LYS A 11 72.38 27.34 -7.86
N VAL A 12 72.91 26.55 -8.77
CA VAL A 12 72.98 26.78 -10.23
C VAL A 12 71.60 26.56 -10.84
N ASN A 13 71.15 27.49 -11.68
CA ASN A 13 69.88 27.43 -12.40
C ASN A 13 69.96 26.47 -13.61
N LYS A 14 69.06 25.48 -13.67
CA LYS A 14 68.78 24.68 -14.88
C LYS A 14 67.66 25.33 -15.70
N PRO A 15 67.74 25.39 -17.04
CA PRO A 15 66.66 25.96 -17.86
C PRO A 15 65.45 25.03 -17.94
N ALA A 16 64.28 25.65 -18.01
CA ALA A 16 62.96 25.03 -17.97
C ALA A 16 62.59 24.25 -19.25
N ARG A 17 61.94 23.10 -19.05
CA ARG A 17 61.36 22.24 -20.09
C ARG A 17 60.04 22.85 -20.58
N LYS A 18 59.93 23.20 -21.86
CA LYS A 18 58.69 23.74 -22.46
C LYS A 18 57.58 22.68 -22.43
N SER A 19 56.47 22.96 -21.75
CA SER A 19 55.25 22.16 -21.78
C SER A 19 54.37 22.57 -22.95
N ASN A 20 54.18 21.68 -23.93
CA ASN A 20 53.18 21.86 -24.97
C ASN A 20 51.79 21.56 -24.39
N LYS A 21 50.97 22.59 -24.18
CA LYS A 21 49.54 22.41 -23.88
C LYS A 21 48.78 22.15 -25.19
N PRO A 22 47.93 21.12 -25.28
CA PRO A 22 47.13 20.90 -26.48
C PRO A 22 46.13 22.05 -26.66
N LYS A 23 46.13 22.66 -27.85
CA LYS A 23 45.14 23.66 -28.27
C LYS A 23 43.77 22.98 -28.30
N ARG A 24 42.92 23.30 -27.31
CA ARG A 24 41.53 22.87 -27.19
C ARG A 24 40.76 23.41 -28.40
N SER A 25 40.54 22.57 -29.40
CA SER A 25 39.81 22.94 -30.61
C SER A 25 38.34 23.14 -30.27
N ARG A 26 37.74 24.22 -30.78
CA ARG A 26 36.32 24.58 -30.60
C ARG A 26 35.35 23.44 -30.96
N THR A 27 35.80 22.49 -31.78
CA THR A 27 35.04 21.29 -32.15
C THR A 27 34.66 20.41 -30.94
N TRP A 28 35.51 20.31 -29.91
CA TRP A 28 35.20 19.47 -28.74
C TRP A 28 34.05 20.02 -27.89
N ALA A 29 33.93 21.35 -27.80
CA ALA A 29 32.80 21.99 -27.12
C ALA A 29 31.49 21.78 -27.89
N ILE A 30 31.53 21.78 -29.23
CA ILE A 30 30.35 21.53 -30.08
C ILE A 30 29.83 20.10 -29.87
N TRP A 31 30.72 19.11 -29.81
CA TRP A 31 30.33 17.72 -29.55
C TRP A 31 29.71 17.52 -28.16
N ILE A 32 30.22 18.20 -27.13
CA ILE A 32 29.64 18.12 -25.78
C ILE A 32 28.23 18.72 -25.76
N VAL A 33 28.01 19.85 -26.41
CA VAL A 33 26.68 20.48 -26.50
C VAL A 33 25.71 19.58 -27.28
N ALA A 34 26.15 18.97 -28.38
CA ALA A 34 25.32 18.05 -29.15
C ALA A 34 24.89 16.82 -28.33
N ILE A 35 25.80 16.22 -27.55
CA ILE A 35 25.49 15.08 -26.68
C ILE A 35 24.50 15.48 -25.58
N LEU A 36 24.67 16.65 -24.96
CA LEU A 36 23.74 17.16 -23.95
C LEU A 36 22.33 17.40 -24.52
N ILE A 37 22.22 17.94 -25.73
CA ILE A 37 20.92 18.14 -26.39
C ILE A 37 20.24 16.79 -26.66
N ILE A 38 20.97 15.79 -27.14
CA ILE A 38 20.43 14.45 -27.39
C ILE A 38 19.96 13.79 -26.09
N ALA A 39 20.73 13.93 -25.00
CA ALA A 39 20.37 13.39 -23.69
C ALA A 39 19.11 14.07 -23.10
N ILE A 40 18.97 15.39 -23.29
CA ILE A 40 17.77 16.11 -22.85
C ILE A 40 16.54 15.66 -23.67
N LEU A 41 16.68 15.55 -24.99
CA LEU A 41 15.59 15.11 -25.87
C LEU A 41 15.14 13.67 -25.57
N SER A 42 16.07 12.76 -25.24
CA SER A 42 15.73 11.38 -24.89
C SER A 42 15.02 11.28 -23.53
N ILE A 43 15.41 12.08 -22.53
CA ILE A 43 14.70 12.16 -21.24
C ILE A 43 13.28 12.74 -21.42
N LEU A 44 13.14 13.77 -22.25
CA LEU A 44 11.86 14.41 -22.52
C LEU A 44 10.92 13.46 -23.29
N ALA A 45 11.43 12.77 -24.30
CA ALA A 45 10.68 11.73 -25.02
C ALA A 45 10.28 10.58 -24.09
N PHE A 46 11.19 10.07 -23.25
CA PHE A 46 10.88 9.01 -22.29
C PHE A 46 9.80 9.43 -21.28
N SER A 47 9.85 10.66 -20.80
CA SER A 47 8.83 11.20 -19.88
C SER A 47 7.45 11.29 -20.55
N LEU A 48 7.39 11.77 -21.81
CA LEU A 48 6.16 11.84 -22.59
C LEU A 48 5.61 10.45 -23.00
N LEU A 49 6.48 9.47 -23.21
CA LEU A 49 6.09 8.09 -23.54
C LEU A 49 5.68 7.29 -22.29
N SER A 50 6.25 7.59 -21.12
CA SER A 50 5.95 6.85 -19.87
C SER A 50 4.57 7.18 -19.29
N ASP A 51 4.03 8.38 -19.55
CA ASP A 51 2.68 8.77 -19.09
C ASP A 51 1.55 7.97 -19.75
N ASN A 52 1.80 7.30 -20.88
CA ASN A 52 0.78 6.51 -21.58
C ASN A 52 0.57 5.10 -21.03
N ASN A 53 1.44 4.59 -20.17
CA ASN A 53 1.35 3.21 -19.66
C ASN A 53 0.60 3.05 -18.32
N SER A 54 0.17 4.14 -17.68
CA SER A 54 -0.59 4.11 -16.41
C SER A 54 -2.12 4.27 -16.56
N LYS A 55 -2.67 4.10 -17.77
CA LYS A 55 -4.13 4.08 -18.00
C LYS A 55 -4.67 2.74 -18.48
N LYS A 56 -4.13 1.63 -17.97
CA LYS A 56 -4.95 0.41 -17.81
C LYS A 56 -5.71 0.50 -16.49
N HIS A 57 -6.62 1.47 -16.39
CA HIS A 57 -7.76 1.28 -15.51
C HIS A 57 -8.55 0.11 -16.09
N HIS A 58 -8.38 -1.08 -15.51
CA HIS A 58 -9.39 -2.12 -15.60
C HIS A 58 -10.69 -1.48 -15.13
N LYS A 59 -11.50 -0.98 -16.06
CA LYS A 59 -12.95 -0.85 -15.86
C LYS A 59 -13.51 -2.27 -15.84
N ASN A 60 -13.14 -3.02 -14.81
CA ASN A 60 -14.01 -4.06 -14.30
C ASN A 60 -15.11 -3.32 -13.52
N THR A 61 -15.90 -2.50 -14.20
CA THR A 61 -17.31 -2.48 -13.90
C THR A 61 -17.79 -3.87 -14.25
N ALA A 62 -17.61 -4.80 -13.31
CA ALA A 62 -18.57 -5.86 -13.16
C ALA A 62 -19.89 -5.13 -12.94
N SER A 63 -20.57 -4.78 -14.04
CA SER A 63 -22.01 -4.66 -13.98
C SER A 63 -22.44 -6.07 -13.65
N LEU A 64 -22.59 -6.33 -12.35
CA LEU A 64 -23.47 -7.36 -11.87
C LEU A 64 -24.85 -6.98 -12.39
N ASN A 65 -25.11 -7.27 -13.66
CA ASN A 65 -26.43 -7.67 -14.11
C ASN A 65 -26.70 -9.02 -13.45
N GLN A 66 -26.75 -9.01 -12.12
CA GLN A 66 -27.33 -10.04 -11.29
C GLN A 66 -28.84 -9.93 -11.48
N LYS A 67 -29.29 -10.30 -12.66
CA LYS A 67 -30.69 -10.57 -12.96
C LYS A 67 -31.03 -11.88 -12.22
N GLY A 68 -31.10 -11.81 -10.89
CA GLY A 68 -31.29 -12.98 -10.03
C GLY A 68 -30.77 -12.88 -8.59
N ILE A 69 -29.89 -11.93 -8.21
CA ILE A 69 -29.62 -11.69 -6.78
C ILE A 69 -30.71 -10.76 -6.28
N SER A 70 -31.55 -11.30 -5.41
CA SER A 70 -32.62 -10.59 -4.73
C SER A 70 -32.14 -9.20 -4.27
N SER A 71 -32.94 -8.18 -4.57
CA SER A 71 -32.94 -6.83 -3.96
C SER A 71 -33.02 -6.82 -2.42
N CYS A 72 -32.92 -7.99 -1.78
CA CYS A 72 -33.14 -8.26 -0.38
C CYS A 72 -31.85 -8.34 0.44
N LEU A 73 -30.65 -8.17 -0.14
CA LEU A 73 -29.42 -8.06 0.66
C LEU A 73 -29.10 -6.58 0.84
N LYS A 74 -29.19 -6.08 2.08
CA LYS A 74 -28.86 -4.70 2.39
C LYS A 74 -27.52 -4.60 3.07
N SER A 75 -26.79 -3.52 2.81
CA SER A 75 -25.57 -3.20 3.56
C SER A 75 -25.93 -2.73 4.97
N PRO A 76 -25.12 -3.07 5.99
CA PRO A 76 -25.32 -2.54 7.34
C PRO A 76 -25.14 -1.01 7.36
N VAL A 77 -25.88 -0.33 8.23
CA VAL A 77 -25.87 1.14 8.35
C VAL A 77 -24.94 1.64 9.45
N PHE A 78 -24.62 0.81 10.45
CA PHE A 78 -23.72 1.20 11.55
C PHE A 78 -22.34 1.74 11.09
N PRO A 79 -21.70 1.29 9.98
CA PRO A 79 -20.39 1.80 9.59
C PRO A 79 -20.36 3.31 9.32
N LEU A 80 -21.49 3.88 8.93
CA LEU A 80 -21.66 5.33 8.73
C LEU A 80 -21.42 6.12 10.01
N LYS A 81 -21.83 5.58 11.18
CA LYS A 81 -21.64 6.20 12.50
C LYS A 81 -20.16 6.31 12.88
N PHE A 82 -19.33 5.44 12.30
CA PHE A 82 -17.88 5.43 12.50
C PHE A 82 -17.14 6.13 11.35
N GLY A 83 -17.87 6.90 10.52
CA GLY A 83 -17.32 7.79 9.50
C GLY A 83 -16.87 7.12 8.21
N LEU A 84 -17.23 5.85 7.97
CA LEU A 84 -17.11 5.25 6.64
C LEU A 84 -18.22 5.81 5.73
N LYS A 85 -18.00 5.89 4.42
CA LYS A 85 -18.93 6.47 3.43
C LYS A 85 -19.46 5.43 2.44
N GLY A 86 -18.74 4.32 2.28
CA GLY A 86 -19.18 3.16 1.50
C GLY A 86 -18.81 3.25 0.01
N PRO A 87 -19.06 2.19 -0.77
CA PRO A 87 -19.63 0.89 -0.37
C PRO A 87 -18.70 0.11 0.57
N PHE A 88 -19.28 -0.80 1.35
CA PHE A 88 -18.57 -1.56 2.38
C PHE A 88 -18.32 -3.00 1.94
N ALA A 89 -17.20 -3.56 2.39
CA ALA A 89 -16.90 -4.97 2.32
C ALA A 89 -16.69 -5.51 3.74
N VAL A 90 -17.05 -6.77 3.96
CA VAL A 90 -16.70 -7.48 5.20
C VAL A 90 -15.33 -8.14 5.00
N ASP A 91 -14.43 -7.90 5.92
CA ASP A 91 -13.08 -8.46 5.96
C ASP A 91 -12.98 -9.46 7.12
N LEU A 92 -12.70 -10.72 6.76
CA LEU A 92 -12.63 -11.89 7.64
C LEU A 92 -11.25 -12.57 7.54
N ARG A 93 -10.20 -11.81 7.20
CA ARG A 93 -8.86 -12.37 7.07
C ARG A 93 -8.45 -13.11 8.34
N GLN A 94 -7.92 -14.32 8.16
CA GLN A 94 -7.55 -15.21 9.24
C GLN A 94 -6.09 -14.96 9.68
N ASN A 95 -5.84 -13.76 10.20
CA ASN A 95 -4.55 -13.40 10.79
C ASN A 95 -4.74 -12.74 12.16
N ASN A 96 -3.67 -12.67 12.97
CA ASN A 96 -3.75 -12.15 14.33
C ASN A 96 -4.25 -10.70 14.41
N GLU A 97 -4.01 -9.89 13.38
CA GLU A 97 -4.48 -8.51 13.31
C GLU A 97 -5.98 -8.41 13.01
N SER A 98 -6.58 -9.44 12.42
CA SER A 98 -7.94 -9.44 11.86
C SER A 98 -8.85 -10.52 12.45
N MET A 99 -8.50 -11.09 13.61
CA MET A 99 -9.44 -11.88 14.41
C MET A 99 -10.76 -11.14 14.58
N GLY A 100 -11.87 -11.86 14.49
CA GLY A 100 -13.22 -11.33 14.44
C GLY A 100 -13.59 -10.88 13.03
N LEU A 101 -14.45 -9.87 12.97
CA LEU A 101 -14.91 -9.24 11.74
C LEU A 101 -14.25 -7.86 11.60
N LYS A 102 -14.07 -7.38 10.38
CA LYS A 102 -13.79 -5.96 10.08
C LYS A 102 -14.71 -5.48 8.98
N ILE A 103 -15.04 -4.19 9.01
CA ILE A 103 -15.72 -3.54 7.88
C ILE A 103 -14.70 -2.67 7.17
N MET A 104 -14.58 -2.84 5.86
CA MET A 104 -13.68 -2.09 5.01
C MET A 104 -14.47 -1.22 4.03
N GLU A 105 -14.08 0.04 3.88
CA GLU A 105 -14.56 0.88 2.79
C GLU A 105 -13.84 0.52 1.49
N ALA A 106 -14.59 0.12 0.47
CA ALA A 106 -14.03 -0.41 -0.76
C ALA A 106 -13.17 0.61 -1.54
N LYS A 107 -13.50 1.90 -1.43
CA LYS A 107 -12.80 2.98 -2.16
C LYS A 107 -11.47 3.37 -1.53
N THR A 108 -11.40 3.37 -0.21
CA THR A 108 -10.24 3.92 0.53
C THR A 108 -9.42 2.85 1.22
N GLY A 109 -9.95 1.64 1.36
CA GLY A 109 -9.35 0.57 2.17
C GLY A 109 -9.42 0.84 3.68
N ARG A 110 -10.07 1.94 4.11
CA ARG A 110 -10.19 2.25 5.54
C ARG A 110 -11.04 1.19 6.22
N THR A 111 -10.53 0.65 7.33
CA THR A 111 -11.22 -0.38 8.10
C THR A 111 -11.72 0.16 9.43
N ILE A 112 -12.81 -0.43 9.92
CA ILE A 112 -13.26 -0.31 11.31
C ILE A 112 -13.44 -1.71 11.88
N GLN A 113 -13.16 -1.85 13.16
CA GLN A 113 -13.44 -3.04 13.95
C GLN A 113 -14.06 -2.60 15.26
N LEU A 114 -15.26 -3.07 15.56
CA LEU A 114 -15.92 -2.67 16.80
C LEU A 114 -15.39 -3.45 18.00
N PRO A 115 -15.38 -2.83 19.20
CA PRO A 115 -15.04 -3.51 20.43
C PRO A 115 -15.85 -4.79 20.62
N GLY A 116 -15.20 -5.83 21.14
CA GLY A 116 -15.85 -7.11 21.42
C GLY A 116 -15.97 -8.05 20.22
N TRP A 117 -15.72 -7.64 18.97
CA TRP A 117 -15.76 -8.57 17.84
C TRP A 117 -14.62 -9.59 17.87
N LYS A 118 -13.45 -9.20 18.37
CA LYS A 118 -12.28 -10.09 18.52
C LYS A 118 -12.54 -11.28 19.46
N LYS A 119 -13.52 -11.17 20.38
CA LYS A 119 -13.80 -12.23 21.37
C LYS A 119 -14.35 -13.52 20.74
N PHE A 120 -14.80 -13.46 19.49
CA PHE A 120 -15.32 -14.60 18.75
C PHE A 120 -14.26 -15.30 17.90
N GLY A 121 -13.00 -14.90 18.00
CA GLY A 121 -11.88 -15.55 17.31
C GLY A 121 -11.95 -15.39 15.79
N TYR A 122 -11.45 -16.39 15.07
CA TYR A 122 -11.55 -16.45 13.62
C TYR A 122 -12.97 -16.80 13.18
N LEU A 123 -13.42 -16.10 12.14
CA LEU A 123 -14.77 -16.22 11.61
C LEU A 123 -14.74 -16.77 10.18
N GLY A 124 -15.76 -17.55 9.85
CA GLY A 124 -15.98 -18.13 8.53
C GLY A 124 -16.71 -17.18 7.60
N LEU A 125 -17.21 -17.73 6.48
CA LEU A 125 -18.02 -16.99 5.52
C LEU A 125 -19.23 -16.33 6.20
N TYR A 126 -19.69 -15.23 5.60
CA TYR A 126 -20.83 -14.48 6.09
C TYR A 126 -21.97 -14.42 5.07
N THR A 127 -23.16 -14.12 5.58
CA THR A 127 -24.31 -13.73 4.76
C THR A 127 -24.98 -12.49 5.34
N LEU A 128 -25.77 -11.80 4.51
CA LEU A 128 -26.56 -10.64 4.91
C LEU A 128 -28.06 -10.97 4.87
N ASP A 129 -28.86 -10.26 5.64
CA ASP A 129 -30.32 -10.27 5.48
C ASP A 129 -30.86 -8.95 4.88
N ASP A 130 -32.19 -8.86 4.81
CA ASP A 130 -32.96 -7.72 4.28
C ASP A 130 -32.96 -6.47 5.15
N ARG A 131 -32.44 -6.61 6.37
CA ARG A 131 -32.18 -5.54 7.32
C ARG A 131 -30.70 -5.16 7.33
N GLY A 132 -29.84 -5.95 6.70
CA GLY A 132 -28.40 -5.79 6.62
C GLY A 132 -27.65 -6.31 7.84
N ASN A 133 -28.26 -7.21 8.61
CA ASN A 133 -27.56 -7.93 9.66
C ASN A 133 -26.55 -8.88 9.02
N ILE A 134 -25.41 -9.08 9.67
CA ILE A 134 -24.36 -9.99 9.19
C ILE A 134 -24.42 -11.27 10.01
N TYR A 135 -24.56 -12.42 9.36
CA TYR A 135 -24.50 -13.74 10.02
C TYR A 135 -23.21 -14.43 9.64
N THR A 136 -22.57 -15.08 10.60
CA THR A 136 -21.28 -15.78 10.44
C THR A 136 -21.12 -16.85 11.52
N SER A 137 -20.11 -17.71 11.41
CA SER A 137 -19.78 -18.71 12.44
C SER A 137 -18.28 -18.66 12.82
N PRO A 138 -17.90 -19.12 14.02
CA PRO A 138 -16.52 -19.43 14.35
C PRO A 138 -15.92 -20.52 13.45
N VAL A 139 -14.60 -20.52 13.26
CA VAL A 139 -13.90 -21.53 12.44
C VAL A 139 -12.75 -22.22 13.20
N PRO A 140 -13.02 -23.34 13.90
CA PRO A 140 -12.02 -24.08 14.68
C PRO A 140 -10.80 -24.58 13.89
N TYR A 141 -10.95 -24.84 12.60
CA TYR A 141 -9.85 -25.37 11.77
C TYR A 141 -8.69 -24.36 11.62
N VAL A 142 -8.92 -23.06 11.86
CA VAL A 142 -7.87 -22.04 11.82
C VAL A 142 -7.00 -22.10 13.07
N SER A 143 -7.62 -22.30 14.24
CA SER A 143 -6.93 -22.46 15.52
C SER A 143 -7.92 -23.02 16.54
N ILE A 144 -7.63 -24.23 17.02
CA ILE A 144 -8.41 -24.90 18.06
C ILE A 144 -8.27 -24.21 19.44
N ASP A 145 -7.18 -23.46 19.65
CA ASP A 145 -6.96 -22.72 20.90
C ASP A 145 -7.83 -21.46 20.97
N ILE A 146 -8.02 -20.79 19.82
CA ILE A 146 -8.81 -19.55 19.72
C ILE A 146 -10.29 -19.85 19.49
N ASN A 147 -10.59 -20.82 18.63
CA ASN A 147 -11.93 -21.30 18.35
C ASN A 147 -12.01 -22.78 18.70
N PRO A 148 -12.22 -23.15 19.97
CA PRO A 148 -12.36 -24.54 20.33
C PRO A 148 -13.54 -25.22 19.62
N PRO A 149 -13.48 -26.55 19.40
CA PRO A 149 -14.46 -27.26 18.57
C PRO A 149 -15.92 -27.10 18.99
N ASP A 150 -16.17 -26.90 20.28
CA ASP A 150 -17.50 -26.65 20.86
C ASP A 150 -18.14 -25.34 20.38
N GLN A 151 -17.35 -24.41 19.83
CA GLN A 151 -17.86 -23.17 19.24
C GLN A 151 -18.38 -23.33 17.81
N GLN A 152 -18.13 -24.47 17.14
CA GLN A 152 -18.48 -24.66 15.73
C GLN A 152 -19.99 -24.58 15.46
N ASN A 153 -20.81 -24.97 16.44
CA ASN A 153 -22.26 -25.02 16.32
C ASN A 153 -22.93 -23.65 16.54
N LYS A 154 -22.15 -22.58 16.70
CA LYS A 154 -22.67 -21.24 16.95
C LYS A 154 -22.82 -20.44 15.68
N ILE A 155 -24.00 -19.86 15.49
CA ILE A 155 -24.23 -18.77 14.54
C ILE A 155 -24.20 -17.46 15.30
N LEU A 156 -23.39 -16.53 14.80
CA LEU A 156 -23.25 -15.17 15.32
C LEU A 156 -24.02 -14.21 14.42
N ILE A 157 -24.57 -13.16 15.01
CA ILE A 157 -25.21 -12.04 14.30
C ILE A 157 -24.52 -10.73 14.67
N VAL A 158 -24.29 -9.89 13.66
CA VAL A 158 -23.95 -8.47 13.82
C VAL A 158 -25.19 -7.65 13.48
N ASP A 159 -25.69 -6.87 14.44
CA ASP A 159 -26.85 -6.00 14.23
C ASP A 159 -26.52 -4.88 13.23
N ALA A 160 -27.39 -4.71 12.22
CA ALA A 160 -27.19 -3.78 11.12
C ALA A 160 -27.11 -2.31 11.56
N LYS A 161 -27.75 -1.95 12.69
CA LYS A 161 -27.89 -0.58 13.18
C LYS A 161 -26.85 -0.23 14.23
N THR A 162 -26.53 -1.15 15.13
CA THR A 162 -25.60 -0.93 16.25
C THR A 162 -24.20 -1.45 15.96
N GLY A 163 -24.08 -2.47 15.12
CA GLY A 163 -22.83 -3.21 14.92
C GLY A 163 -22.49 -4.14 16.08
N GLU A 164 -23.39 -4.35 17.05
CA GLU A 164 -23.16 -5.30 18.13
C GLU A 164 -23.11 -6.73 17.58
N MET A 165 -22.05 -7.48 17.94
CA MET A 165 -21.92 -8.88 17.60
C MET A 165 -22.26 -9.76 18.81
N LYS A 166 -23.18 -10.70 18.61
CA LYS A 166 -23.64 -11.64 19.63
C LYS A 166 -23.96 -13.01 19.05
N GLU A 167 -24.11 -14.01 19.92
CA GLU A 167 -24.64 -15.31 19.54
C GLU A 167 -26.11 -15.15 19.11
N TYR A 168 -26.45 -15.71 17.97
CA TYR A 168 -27.80 -15.75 17.42
C TYR A 168 -28.47 -17.10 17.71
N MET A 169 -27.74 -18.19 17.49
CA MET A 169 -28.23 -19.55 17.63
C MET A 169 -27.07 -20.50 17.95
N ASN A 170 -27.40 -21.59 18.65
CA ASN A 170 -26.53 -22.73 18.87
C ASN A 170 -27.25 -24.00 18.37
N LEU A 171 -26.55 -24.84 17.61
CA LEU A 171 -27.08 -25.99 16.87
C LEU A 171 -26.81 -27.33 17.58
#